data_AF-A0A8T5DC70-F1
#
_entry.id   AF-A0A8T5DC70-F1
#
_cell.length_a   1.000
_cell.length_b   1.000
_cell.length_c   1.000
_cell.angle_alpha   90.00
_cell.angle_beta   90.00
_cell.angle_gamma   90.00
#
_symmetry.space_group_name_H-M   'P 1'
#
loop_
_entity.id
_entity.type
_entity.pdbx_description
1 polymer ?
#
loop_
_entity_poly.entity_id
_entity_poly.type
_entity_poly.pdbx_seq_one_letter_code
_entity_poly.pdbx_strand_id
1 'polypeptide(L)'
;MKPKDRDFIQTVDDHLFCVVGYLHPPDGYTAYLKYVPSLDGKWERDGQRYSRTLPFYHVGQVENTYRYLKENYSQYLFDCHVRNISISWVPKNHVKQYYSAREKLQEIKGRGAKDSLERKLLDLSTVLEEKTGIKNSLGVTGSILTGSHNPSFSDIDLTVHGYDASRKLIEVLGELIEEADLLKSVTPEEKEKWVRNRAEKFPLSIDDMRNIAEKRWNYGYFEDTYFSVHPIRTDEEITEHYGDNTYHRKKVVEGTATVSDNRDSIYLPAVYRVEGADEVSEVVSFEGLYGSLFEVGDRIQFKGILEEIKGRTPRNRVLVGGAGSPDSYIKWV
;
A
#
# COMPACT_ATOMS: atom_id res chain seq x y z
N MET A 1 13.33 -3.34 15.39
CA MET A 1 12.07 -3.03 14.71
C MET A 1 12.10 -3.68 13.34
N LYS A 2 11.06 -4.44 12.95
CA LYS A 2 10.96 -5.01 11.60
C LYS A 2 10.59 -3.90 10.60
N PRO A 3 11.12 -3.92 9.36
CA PRO A 3 10.72 -2.94 8.35
C PRO A 3 9.22 -3.01 8.07
N LYS A 4 8.59 -1.86 7.83
CA LYS A 4 7.14 -1.78 7.60
C LYS A 4 6.82 -1.39 6.18
N ASP A 5 5.76 -1.95 5.64
CA ASP A 5 5.14 -1.45 4.42
C ASP A 5 4.89 0.06 4.57
N ARG A 6 5.24 0.84 3.54
CA ARG A 6 5.11 2.31 3.51
C ARG A 6 6.04 3.10 4.44
N ASP A 7 7.01 2.45 5.09
CA ASP A 7 8.22 3.17 5.52
C ASP A 7 9.04 3.57 4.28
N PHE A 8 9.98 4.50 4.46
CA PHE A 8 10.79 5.01 3.37
C PHE A 8 12.29 4.81 3.60
N ILE A 9 13.03 4.71 2.51
CA ILE A 9 14.48 4.60 2.49
C ILE A 9 15.01 5.67 1.55
N GLN A 10 15.89 6.53 2.05
CA GLN A 10 16.75 7.34 1.22
C GLN A 10 18.04 6.58 0.96
N THR A 11 18.41 6.51 -0.31
CA THR A 11 19.65 5.88 -0.75
C THR A 11 20.83 6.86 -0.72
N VAL A 12 22.04 6.35 -0.88
CA VAL A 12 23.26 7.17 -1.08
C VAL A 12 23.20 8.03 -2.35
N ASP A 13 22.39 7.63 -3.34
CA ASP A 13 22.11 8.39 -4.58
C ASP A 13 20.94 9.37 -4.40
N ASP A 14 20.53 9.63 -3.16
CA ASP A 14 19.41 10.52 -2.78
C ASP A 14 18.03 10.13 -3.32
N HIS A 15 17.88 8.95 -3.93
CA HIS A 15 16.59 8.40 -4.29
C HIS A 15 15.77 8.02 -3.05
N LEU A 16 14.45 8.21 -3.13
CA LEU A 16 13.51 7.79 -2.09
C LEU A 16 12.72 6.57 -2.55
N PHE A 17 12.92 5.48 -1.83
CA PHE A 17 12.23 4.21 -2.01
C PHE A 17 11.16 4.02 -0.93
N CYS A 18 10.01 3.49 -1.31
CA CYS A 18 8.93 3.14 -0.41
C CYS A 18 8.96 1.63 -0.17
N VAL A 19 9.07 1.21 1.09
CA VAL A 19 9.14 -0.20 1.49
C VAL A 19 7.84 -0.92 1.15
N VAL A 20 7.94 -2.15 0.63
CA VAL A 20 6.79 -2.95 0.19
C VAL A 20 6.70 -4.26 0.97
N GLY A 21 5.54 -4.48 1.58
CA GLY A 21 5.26 -5.69 2.34
C GLY A 21 6.26 -5.89 3.48
N TYR A 22 6.48 -7.16 3.84
CA TYR A 22 7.23 -7.54 5.05
C TYR A 22 8.33 -8.57 4.81
N LEU A 23 8.48 -9.01 3.57
CA LEU A 23 9.40 -10.06 3.18
C LEU A 23 10.65 -9.41 2.55
N HIS A 24 11.71 -9.22 3.34
CA HIS A 24 12.92 -8.51 2.92
C HIS A 24 14.13 -9.45 2.91
N PRO A 25 14.96 -9.45 1.84
CA PRO A 25 16.22 -10.19 1.84
C PRO A 25 17.10 -9.81 3.05
N PRO A 26 17.95 -10.71 3.57
CA PRO A 26 18.78 -10.42 4.75
C PRO A 26 19.65 -9.17 4.60
N ASP A 27 20.11 -8.88 3.38
CA ASP A 27 21.05 -7.80 3.08
C ASP A 27 20.40 -6.52 2.54
N GLY A 28 19.06 -6.42 2.56
CA GLY A 28 18.39 -5.25 2.00
C GLY A 28 16.89 -5.21 2.27
N TYR A 29 16.21 -4.34 1.52
CA TYR A 29 14.80 -4.07 1.69
C TYR A 29 14.08 -4.13 0.35
N THR A 30 13.09 -5.01 0.23
CA THR A 30 12.09 -4.91 -0.87
C THR A 30 11.38 -3.56 -0.80
N ALA A 31 11.54 -2.72 -1.83
CA ALA A 31 11.02 -1.38 -1.88
C ALA A 31 10.92 -0.91 -3.33
N TYR A 32 9.92 -0.08 -3.70
CA TYR A 32 9.87 0.51 -5.03
C TYR A 32 10.41 1.93 -5.03
N LEU A 33 11.10 2.31 -6.10
CA LEU A 33 11.54 3.68 -6.31
C LEU A 33 10.32 4.60 -6.49
N LYS A 34 10.16 5.58 -5.60
CA LYS A 34 9.01 6.49 -5.61
C LYS A 34 9.38 7.91 -6.02
N TYR A 35 10.52 8.41 -5.55
CA TYR A 35 11.01 9.74 -5.91
C TYR A 35 12.48 9.73 -6.32
N VAL A 36 12.79 10.47 -7.37
CA VAL A 36 14.14 10.74 -7.86
C VAL A 36 14.47 12.23 -7.64
N PRO A 37 15.72 12.59 -7.30
CA PRO A 37 16.17 13.98 -7.37
C PRO A 37 15.91 14.58 -8.75
N SER A 38 15.37 15.80 -8.80
CA SER A 38 14.99 16.46 -10.06
C SER A 38 14.84 17.97 -9.87
N LEU A 39 15.46 18.79 -10.73
CA LEU A 39 15.40 20.26 -10.65
C LEU A 39 13.97 20.81 -10.82
N ASP A 40 13.16 20.14 -11.64
CA ASP A 40 11.76 20.48 -11.90
C ASP A 40 10.79 19.75 -10.95
N GLY A 41 11.34 19.10 -9.91
CA GLY A 41 10.58 18.37 -8.92
C GLY A 41 9.64 19.26 -8.11
N LYS A 42 8.42 18.77 -7.89
CA LYS A 42 7.40 19.49 -7.10
C LYS A 42 7.59 19.33 -5.59
N TRP A 43 8.16 18.20 -5.16
CA TRP A 43 8.43 17.91 -3.75
C TRP A 43 9.82 18.41 -3.42
N GLU A 44 9.99 19.07 -2.27
CA GLU A 44 11.25 19.71 -1.91
C GLU A 44 11.55 19.49 -0.43
N ARG A 45 12.80 19.19 -0.11
CA ARG A 45 13.30 19.11 1.26
C ARG A 45 14.73 19.61 1.32
N ASP A 46 15.00 20.55 2.24
CA ASP A 46 16.33 21.10 2.47
C ASP A 46 17.02 21.58 1.17
N GLY A 47 16.23 22.18 0.26
CA GLY A 47 16.70 22.65 -1.06
C GLY A 47 16.84 21.57 -2.14
N GLN A 48 16.70 20.28 -1.80
CA GLN A 48 16.66 19.19 -2.77
C GLN A 48 15.24 18.97 -3.28
N ARG A 49 15.06 19.06 -4.59
CA ARG A 49 13.79 18.80 -5.28
C ARG A 49 13.69 17.37 -5.80
N TYR A 50 12.46 16.88 -5.86
CA TYR A 50 12.10 15.50 -6.15
C TYR A 50 10.93 15.39 -7.13
N SER A 51 11.03 14.46 -8.06
CA SER A 51 9.97 14.07 -9.00
C SER A 51 9.49 12.65 -8.69
N ARG A 52 8.18 12.41 -8.76
CA ARG A 52 7.62 11.05 -8.65
C ARG A 52 7.94 10.26 -9.90
N THR A 53 8.46 9.04 -9.73
CA THR A 53 8.72 8.09 -10.82
C THR A 53 7.48 7.34 -11.28
N LEU A 54 6.48 7.22 -10.39
CA LEU A 54 5.21 6.53 -10.64
C LEU A 54 4.05 7.54 -10.63
N PRO A 55 3.42 7.83 -11.78
CA PRO A 55 2.26 8.73 -11.83
C PRO A 55 1.01 8.10 -11.17
N PHE A 56 0.90 6.77 -11.17
CA PHE A 56 -0.13 6.02 -10.43
C PHE A 56 0.35 4.60 -10.09
N TYR A 57 -0.20 4.01 -9.03
CA TYR A 57 0.04 2.61 -8.67
C TYR A 57 -0.77 1.69 -9.59
N HIS A 58 -0.05 0.91 -10.40
CA HIS A 58 -0.52 -0.19 -11.23
C HIS A 58 0.69 -1.05 -11.63
N VAL A 59 0.52 -2.36 -11.80
CA VAL A 59 1.62 -3.26 -12.17
C VAL A 59 2.39 -2.81 -13.42
N GLY A 60 1.69 -2.26 -14.42
CA GLY A 60 2.35 -1.74 -15.64
C GLY A 60 3.32 -0.57 -15.40
N GLN A 61 3.18 0.17 -14.30
CA GLN A 61 4.11 1.26 -13.96
C GLN A 61 5.37 0.74 -13.24
N VAL A 62 5.28 -0.45 -12.62
CA VAL A 62 6.45 -1.13 -12.04
C VAL A 62 7.46 -1.46 -13.12
N GLU A 63 7.01 -1.86 -14.32
CA GLU A 63 7.90 -2.13 -15.46
C GLU A 63 8.69 -0.91 -15.92
N ASN A 64 8.07 0.28 -15.94
CA ASN A 64 8.75 1.53 -16.27
C ASN A 64 9.84 1.86 -15.26
N THR A 65 9.55 1.69 -13.98
CA THR A 65 10.53 1.89 -12.91
C THR A 65 11.66 0.88 -13.01
N TYR A 66 11.37 -0.38 -13.34
CA TYR A 66 12.39 -1.41 -13.52
C TYR A 66 13.30 -1.11 -14.70
N ARG A 67 12.75 -0.63 -15.84
CA ARG A 67 13.55 -0.21 -16.99
C ARG A 67 14.51 0.91 -16.60
N TYR A 68 13.99 1.94 -15.94
CA TYR A 68 14.79 3.06 -15.45
C TYR A 68 15.92 2.60 -14.50
N LEU A 69 15.59 1.76 -13.52
CA LEU A 69 16.57 1.21 -12.59
C LEU A 69 17.60 0.34 -13.32
N LYS A 70 17.18 -0.50 -14.26
CA LYS A 70 18.10 -1.35 -15.02
C LYS A 70 19.12 -0.55 -15.83
N GLU A 71 18.68 0.56 -16.42
CA GLU A 71 19.53 1.42 -17.25
C GLU A 71 20.45 2.34 -16.45
N ASN A 72 20.01 2.82 -15.27
CA ASN A 72 20.71 3.88 -14.54
C ASN A 72 21.24 3.45 -13.16
N TYR A 73 20.58 2.51 -12.49
CA TYR A 73 20.86 2.12 -11.08
C TYR A 73 20.59 0.63 -10.85
N SER A 74 21.28 -0.24 -11.59
CA SER A 74 21.03 -1.68 -11.58
C SER A 74 21.26 -2.34 -10.21
N GLN A 75 22.03 -1.68 -9.32
CA GLN A 75 22.21 -2.08 -7.92
C GLN A 75 20.90 -2.11 -7.11
N TYR A 76 19.85 -1.39 -7.55
CA TYR A 76 18.53 -1.38 -6.93
C TYR A 76 17.55 -2.40 -7.55
N LEU A 77 18.08 -3.37 -8.30
CA LEU A 77 17.37 -4.56 -8.74
C LEU A 77 18.00 -5.82 -8.14
N PHE A 78 17.16 -6.79 -7.78
CA PHE A 78 17.60 -8.05 -7.16
C PHE A 78 16.81 -9.24 -7.69
N ASP A 79 17.52 -10.26 -8.15
CA ASP A 79 16.91 -11.54 -8.52
C ASP A 79 16.60 -12.36 -7.27
N CYS A 80 15.35 -12.24 -6.81
CA CYS A 80 14.92 -12.79 -5.55
C CYS A 80 14.59 -14.29 -5.67
N HIS A 81 15.53 -15.16 -5.34
CA HIS A 81 15.33 -16.62 -5.37
C HIS A 81 14.13 -17.11 -4.56
N VAL A 82 13.83 -16.48 -3.42
CA VAL A 82 12.65 -16.80 -2.61
C VAL A 82 11.35 -16.60 -3.38
N ARG A 83 11.28 -15.56 -4.21
CA ARG A 83 10.07 -15.23 -4.98
C ARG A 83 10.11 -15.68 -6.44
N ASN A 84 11.26 -16.17 -6.88
CA ASN A 84 11.59 -16.49 -8.26
C ASN A 84 11.24 -15.36 -9.27
N ILE A 85 11.52 -14.11 -8.89
CA ILE A 85 11.33 -12.90 -9.72
C ILE A 85 12.42 -11.87 -9.44
N SER A 86 12.65 -10.97 -10.39
CA SER A 86 13.40 -9.74 -10.12
C SER A 86 12.53 -8.75 -9.33
N ILE A 87 13.08 -8.19 -8.26
CA ILE A 87 12.43 -7.19 -7.41
C ILE A 87 13.21 -5.87 -7.42
N SER A 88 12.50 -4.75 -7.28
CA SER A 88 13.15 -3.51 -6.83
C SER A 88 13.45 -3.61 -5.33
N TRP A 89 14.66 -3.20 -4.95
CA TRP A 89 15.13 -3.29 -3.57
C TRP A 89 16.19 -2.24 -3.27
N VAL A 90 16.51 -2.07 -1.99
CA VAL A 90 17.66 -1.26 -1.55
C VAL A 90 18.60 -2.14 -0.70
N PRO A 91 19.85 -2.35 -1.13
CA PRO A 91 20.89 -2.98 -0.30
C PRO A 91 21.15 -2.16 0.98
N LYS A 92 21.38 -2.83 2.12
CA LYS A 92 21.66 -2.16 3.40
C LYS A 92 22.85 -1.21 3.33
N ASN A 93 23.90 -1.56 2.58
CA ASN A 93 25.08 -0.71 2.40
C ASN A 93 24.85 0.51 1.49
N HIS A 94 23.67 0.63 0.86
CA HIS A 94 23.26 1.80 0.07
C HIS A 94 22.20 2.64 0.78
N VAL A 95 21.84 2.30 2.02
CA VAL A 95 20.91 3.11 2.83
C VAL A 95 21.64 4.30 3.42
N LYS A 96 21.21 5.50 3.06
CA LYS A 96 21.63 6.76 3.69
C LYS A 96 20.78 7.04 4.93
N GLN A 97 19.46 6.86 4.82
CA GLN A 97 18.53 7.08 5.92
C GLN A 97 17.28 6.21 5.80
N TYR A 98 16.80 5.69 6.92
CA TYR A 98 15.53 4.99 7.05
C TYR A 98 14.50 5.93 7.71
N TYR A 99 13.27 5.95 7.21
CA TYR A 99 12.17 6.77 7.71
C TYR A 99 11.04 5.86 8.19
N SER A 100 10.83 5.82 9.50
CA SER A 100 9.70 5.09 10.10
C SER A 100 8.46 5.97 10.21
N ALA A 101 7.33 5.47 9.72
CA ALA A 101 6.07 6.20 9.74
C ALA A 101 5.60 6.58 11.16
N ARG A 102 5.75 5.65 12.11
CA ARG A 102 5.39 5.89 13.52
C ARG A 102 6.32 6.91 14.17
N GLU A 103 7.63 6.73 14.00
CA GLU A 103 8.62 7.63 14.60
C GLU A 103 8.43 9.05 14.07
N LYS A 104 8.11 9.21 12.78
CA LYS A 104 7.88 10.53 12.21
C LYS A 104 6.65 11.23 12.78
N LEU A 105 5.53 10.54 12.96
CA LEU A 105 4.36 11.15 13.60
C LEU A 105 4.67 11.54 15.05
N GLN A 106 5.41 10.69 15.79
CA GLN A 106 5.83 11.02 17.16
C GLN A 106 6.80 12.21 17.20
N GLU A 107 7.73 12.31 16.24
CA GLU A 107 8.61 13.46 16.08
C GLU A 107 7.79 14.75 15.89
N ILE A 108 6.81 14.74 14.98
CA ILE A 108 5.94 15.89 14.70
C ILE A 108 5.12 16.26 15.95
N LYS A 109 4.55 15.28 16.66
CA LYS A 109 3.84 15.49 17.93
C LYS A 109 4.73 16.14 18.99
N GLY A 110 5.97 15.67 19.12
CA GLY A 110 6.91 16.18 20.12
C GLY A 110 7.42 17.59 19.82
N ARG A 111 7.69 17.89 18.54
CA ARG A 111 8.23 19.20 18.13
C ARG A 111 7.17 20.25 17.80
N GLY A 112 5.92 19.84 17.60
CA GLY A 112 4.84 20.68 17.08
C GLY A 112 4.88 20.82 15.56
N ALA A 113 3.74 21.26 14.99
CA ALA A 113 3.62 21.50 13.55
C ALA A 113 4.49 22.67 13.10
N LYS A 114 5.18 22.52 11.96
CA LYS A 114 5.96 23.59 11.32
C LYS A 114 5.19 24.35 10.25
N ASP A 115 4.09 23.78 9.77
CA ASP A 115 3.25 24.35 8.72
C ASP A 115 1.79 23.93 8.87
N SER A 116 0.94 24.41 7.96
CA SER A 116 -0.50 24.14 7.98
C SER A 116 -0.86 22.68 7.73
N LEU A 117 -0.06 21.93 6.98
CA LEU A 117 -0.34 20.52 6.67
C LEU A 117 0.00 19.64 7.88
N GLU A 118 1.13 19.90 8.54
CA GLU A 118 1.48 19.22 9.79
C GLU A 118 0.50 19.54 10.90
N ARG A 119 -0.03 20.77 10.97
CA ARG A 119 -1.11 21.11 11.91
C ARG A 119 -2.33 20.21 11.67
N LYS A 120 -2.83 20.17 10.43
CA LYS A 120 -3.99 19.32 10.07
C LYS A 120 -3.73 17.85 10.35
N LEU A 121 -2.51 17.36 10.10
CA LEU A 121 -2.11 16.00 10.45
C LEU A 121 -2.23 15.74 11.96
N LEU A 122 -1.74 16.66 12.80
CA LEU A 122 -1.82 16.52 14.25
C LEU A 122 -3.26 16.57 14.76
N ASP A 123 -4.05 17.50 14.24
CA ASP A 123 -5.47 17.65 14.60
C ASP A 123 -6.26 16.39 14.21
N LEU A 124 -6.12 15.93 12.96
CA LEU A 124 -6.75 14.70 12.48
C LEU A 124 -6.30 13.49 13.31
N SER A 125 -5.00 13.35 13.58
CA SER A 125 -4.48 12.23 14.37
C SER A 125 -5.05 12.23 15.79
N THR A 126 -5.22 13.41 16.40
CA THR A 126 -5.78 13.56 17.75
C THR A 126 -7.25 13.14 17.76
N VAL A 127 -8.06 13.66 16.83
CA VAL A 127 -9.48 13.28 16.70
C VAL A 127 -9.64 11.77 16.54
N LEU A 128 -8.84 11.16 15.65
CA LEU A 128 -8.91 9.72 15.40
C LEU A 128 -8.47 8.90 16.63
N GLU A 129 -7.41 9.28 17.33
CA GLU A 129 -6.98 8.61 18.56
C GLU A 129 -8.02 8.73 19.69
N GLU A 130 -8.64 9.89 19.87
CA GLU A 130 -9.67 10.11 20.89
C GLU A 130 -10.93 9.29 20.61
N LYS A 131 -11.41 9.29 19.37
CA LYS A 131 -12.63 8.56 18.97
C LYS A 131 -12.45 7.04 18.99
N THR A 132 -11.28 6.55 18.58
CA THR A 132 -11.00 5.09 18.54
C THR A 132 -10.45 4.54 19.86
N GLY A 133 -9.90 5.40 20.71
CA GLY A 133 -9.15 5.01 21.90
C GLY A 133 -7.83 4.29 21.63
N ILE A 134 -7.34 4.28 20.38
CA ILE A 134 -6.04 3.67 20.05
C ILE A 134 -4.91 4.58 20.52
N LYS A 135 -3.80 3.97 20.97
CA LYS A 135 -2.63 4.71 21.47
C LYS A 135 -1.37 4.24 20.77
N ASN A 136 -0.60 5.18 20.24
CA ASN A 136 0.69 4.92 19.59
C ASN A 136 0.61 3.96 18.38
N SER A 137 -0.58 3.77 17.80
CA SER A 137 -0.80 2.93 16.62
C SER A 137 -0.77 3.72 15.32
N LEU A 138 -0.92 5.05 15.36
CA LEU A 138 -0.84 5.87 14.16
C LEU A 138 0.60 6.19 13.76
N GLY A 139 0.80 6.38 12.46
CA GLY A 139 2.00 6.92 11.85
C GLY A 139 1.65 7.74 10.61
N VAL A 140 2.65 8.37 10.00
CA VAL A 140 2.49 9.16 8.77
C VAL A 140 3.45 8.66 7.69
N THR A 141 2.99 8.51 6.45
CA THR A 141 3.80 8.09 5.30
C THR A 141 3.87 9.20 4.23
N GLY A 142 4.31 8.86 3.03
CA GLY A 142 4.30 9.76 1.88
C GLY A 142 5.29 10.91 2.02
N SER A 143 4.93 12.06 1.48
CA SER A 143 5.82 13.23 1.48
C SER A 143 6.01 13.85 2.86
N ILE A 144 5.05 13.69 3.77
CA ILE A 144 5.22 14.18 5.15
C ILE A 144 6.25 13.31 5.89
N LEU A 145 6.25 12.00 5.64
CA LEU A 145 7.25 11.09 6.21
C LEU A 145 8.68 11.52 5.87
N THR A 146 8.91 11.81 4.60
CA THR A 146 10.22 12.25 4.12
C THR A 146 10.48 13.71 4.45
N GLY A 147 9.49 14.50 4.84
CA GLY A 147 9.60 15.94 5.04
C GLY A 147 9.75 16.73 3.74
N SER A 148 9.31 16.15 2.62
CA SER A 148 9.37 16.77 1.29
C SER A 148 8.00 17.29 0.83
N HIS A 149 7.02 17.36 1.74
CA HIS A 149 5.66 17.79 1.45
C HIS A 149 5.62 19.29 1.16
N ASN A 150 4.57 19.69 0.46
CA ASN A 150 4.24 21.07 0.22
C ASN A 150 2.80 21.32 0.72
N PRO A 151 2.58 22.22 1.69
CA PRO A 151 1.26 22.45 2.27
C PRO A 151 0.19 22.93 1.29
N SER A 152 0.56 23.40 0.11
CA SER A 152 -0.40 23.87 -0.91
C SER A 152 -1.05 22.77 -1.73
N PHE A 153 -0.46 21.56 -1.79
CA PHE A 153 -0.98 20.48 -2.65
C PHE A 153 -0.76 19.07 -2.12
N SER A 154 0.02 18.88 -1.05
CA SER A 154 0.27 17.54 -0.52
C SER A 154 -0.88 17.07 0.35
N ASP A 155 -1.22 15.79 0.19
CA ASP A 155 -2.24 15.10 0.98
C ASP A 155 -1.67 14.63 2.33
N ILE A 156 -2.54 14.18 3.23
CA ILE A 156 -2.18 13.49 4.47
C ILE A 156 -2.27 11.97 4.25
N ASP A 157 -1.15 11.27 4.26
CA ASP A 157 -1.13 9.80 4.19
C ASP A 157 -0.87 9.20 5.58
N LEU A 158 -1.91 8.71 6.25
CA LEU A 158 -1.82 8.06 7.55
C LEU A 158 -1.56 6.56 7.43
N THR A 159 -0.89 6.03 8.44
CA THR A 159 -0.74 4.59 8.67
C THR A 159 -1.35 4.23 10.01
N VAL A 160 -1.93 3.03 10.13
CA VAL A 160 -2.45 2.49 11.39
C VAL A 160 -1.87 1.10 11.60
N HIS A 161 -1.18 0.91 12.72
CA HIS A 161 -0.43 -0.30 13.02
C HIS A 161 -1.24 -1.22 13.93
N GLY A 162 -1.42 -2.46 13.48
CA GLY A 162 -2.15 -3.50 14.20
C GLY A 162 -3.56 -3.72 13.67
N TYR A 163 -3.98 -4.99 13.62
CA TYR A 163 -5.29 -5.40 13.13
C TYR A 163 -6.41 -4.76 13.94
N ASP A 164 -6.37 -4.91 15.27
CA ASP A 164 -7.41 -4.38 16.16
C ASP A 164 -7.52 -2.86 16.09
N ALA A 165 -6.38 -2.17 16.00
CA ALA A 165 -6.35 -0.72 15.84
C ALA A 165 -6.91 -0.28 14.48
N SER A 166 -6.60 -1.04 13.42
CA SER A 166 -7.11 -0.80 12.07
C SER A 166 -8.61 -1.00 12.00
N ARG A 167 -9.15 -2.06 12.61
CA ARG A 167 -10.60 -2.33 12.66
C ARG A 167 -11.38 -1.22 13.36
N LYS A 168 -10.91 -0.79 14.55
CA LYS A 168 -11.52 0.35 15.26
C LYS A 168 -11.49 1.63 14.42
N LEU A 169 -10.38 1.88 13.73
CA LEU A 169 -10.25 3.07 12.89
C LEU A 169 -11.17 3.01 11.67
N ILE A 170 -11.34 1.85 11.04
CA ILE A 170 -12.28 1.66 9.92
C ILE A 170 -13.71 2.00 10.36
N GLU A 171 -14.15 1.49 11.51
CA GLU A 171 -15.48 1.74 12.07
C GLU A 171 -15.70 3.24 12.34
N VAL A 172 -14.79 3.86 13.09
CA VAL A 172 -14.86 5.30 13.42
C VAL A 172 -14.79 6.19 12.17
N LEU A 173 -13.98 5.84 11.17
CA LEU A 173 -13.94 6.60 9.92
C LEU A 173 -15.26 6.54 9.18
N GLY A 174 -15.93 5.38 9.16
CA GLY A 174 -17.27 5.23 8.60
C GLY A 174 -18.27 6.17 9.28
N GLU A 175 -18.33 6.12 10.61
CA GLU A 175 -19.21 6.97 11.42
C GLU A 175 -18.96 8.46 11.17
N LEU A 176 -17.71 8.91 11.25
CA LEU A 176 -17.35 10.32 11.08
C LEU A 176 -17.62 10.85 9.66
N ILE A 177 -17.52 10.00 8.65
CA ILE A 177 -17.86 10.36 7.26
C ILE A 177 -19.37 10.43 7.07
N GLU A 178 -20.13 9.52 7.69
CA GLU A 178 -21.60 9.52 7.65
C GLU A 178 -22.20 10.73 8.38
N GLU A 179 -21.60 11.14 9.50
CA GLU A 179 -21.99 12.36 10.24
C GLU A 179 -21.75 13.65 9.43
N ALA A 180 -20.80 13.63 8.49
CA ALA A 180 -20.45 14.72 7.57
C ALA A 180 -20.10 16.07 8.25
N ASP A 181 -19.73 16.06 9.53
CA ASP A 181 -19.32 17.24 10.30
C ASP A 181 -17.80 17.44 10.22
N LEU A 182 -17.03 16.51 10.80
CA LEU A 182 -15.57 16.60 10.90
C LEU A 182 -14.85 16.06 9.65
N LEU A 183 -15.33 14.94 9.11
CA LEU A 183 -14.78 14.31 7.91
C LEU A 183 -15.80 14.38 6.79
N LYS A 184 -15.31 14.65 5.58
CA LYS A 184 -16.15 14.64 4.38
C LYS A 184 -15.76 13.49 3.47
N SER A 185 -16.75 12.84 2.90
CA SER A 185 -16.53 11.88 1.83
C SER A 185 -15.99 12.57 0.58
N VAL A 186 -15.35 11.78 -0.29
CA VAL A 186 -15.06 12.18 -1.67
C VAL A 186 -16.38 12.48 -2.41
N THR A 187 -16.42 13.52 -3.25
CA THR A 187 -17.67 13.89 -3.93
C THR A 187 -18.06 12.86 -4.99
N PRO A 188 -19.35 12.78 -5.38
CA PRO A 188 -19.78 11.91 -6.49
C PRO A 188 -19.03 12.18 -7.80
N GLU A 189 -18.72 13.44 -8.10
CA GLU A 189 -17.97 13.82 -9.31
C GLU A 189 -16.53 13.32 -9.26
N GLU A 190 -15.88 13.44 -8.10
CA GLU A 190 -14.53 12.92 -7.88
C GLU A 190 -14.49 11.38 -7.95
N LYS A 191 -15.49 10.71 -7.37
CA LYS A 191 -15.66 9.25 -7.48
C LYS A 191 -15.83 8.82 -8.94
N GLU A 192 -16.71 9.46 -9.70
CA GLU A 192 -16.93 9.13 -11.12
C GLU A 192 -15.69 9.42 -11.98
N LYS A 193 -14.96 10.50 -11.70
CA LYS A 193 -13.66 10.77 -12.33
C LYS A 193 -12.65 9.67 -12.00
N TRP A 194 -12.60 9.21 -10.76
CA TRP A 194 -11.76 8.09 -10.36
C TRP A 194 -12.14 6.80 -11.09
N VAL A 195 -13.44 6.48 -11.19
CA VAL A 195 -13.98 5.32 -11.91
C VAL A 195 -13.52 5.32 -13.37
N ARG A 196 -13.71 6.42 -14.10
CA ARG A 196 -13.31 6.53 -15.51
C ARG A 196 -11.80 6.35 -15.70
N ASN A 197 -11.00 7.03 -14.88
CA ASN A 197 -9.54 6.93 -14.92
C ASN A 197 -9.02 5.52 -14.63
N ARG A 198 -9.76 4.70 -13.88
CA ARG A 198 -9.37 3.34 -13.51
C ARG A 198 -9.92 2.30 -14.47
N ALA A 199 -11.14 2.44 -14.96
CA ALA A 199 -11.75 1.50 -15.91
C ALA A 199 -10.94 1.36 -17.20
N GLU A 200 -10.24 2.41 -17.63
CA GLU A 200 -9.32 2.35 -18.80
C GLU A 200 -8.06 1.51 -18.56
N LYS A 201 -7.76 1.18 -17.30
CA LYS A 201 -6.47 0.58 -16.87
C LYS A 201 -6.60 -0.83 -16.33
N PHE A 202 -7.80 -1.26 -16.00
CA PHE A 202 -8.07 -2.57 -15.42
C PHE A 202 -9.14 -3.29 -16.24
N PRO A 203 -9.10 -4.63 -16.32
CA PRO A 203 -10.08 -5.43 -17.05
C PRO A 203 -11.38 -5.60 -16.25
N LEU A 204 -11.97 -4.49 -15.80
CA LEU A 204 -13.22 -4.45 -15.04
C LEU A 204 -14.22 -3.55 -15.76
N SER A 205 -15.52 -3.84 -15.61
CA SER A 205 -16.56 -2.97 -16.13
C SER A 205 -16.63 -1.65 -15.35
N ILE A 206 -17.32 -0.66 -15.92
CA ILE A 206 -17.60 0.60 -15.22
C ILE A 206 -18.41 0.34 -13.94
N ASP A 207 -19.34 -0.60 -13.98
CA ASP A 207 -20.19 -0.91 -12.82
C ASP A 207 -19.40 -1.65 -11.72
N ASP A 208 -18.48 -2.55 -12.10
CA ASP A 208 -17.50 -3.13 -11.17
C ASP A 208 -16.69 -2.02 -10.49
N MET A 209 -16.18 -1.06 -11.27
CA MET A 209 -15.39 0.05 -10.75
C MET A 209 -16.20 0.99 -9.85
N ARG A 210 -17.48 1.24 -10.15
CA ARG A 210 -18.38 2.01 -9.28
C ARG A 210 -18.60 1.29 -7.96
N ASN A 211 -18.88 -0.01 -7.98
CA ASN A 211 -19.04 -0.80 -6.77
C ASN A 211 -17.76 -0.76 -5.89
N ILE A 212 -16.58 -0.87 -6.51
CA ILE A 212 -15.31 -0.69 -5.81
C ILE A 212 -15.20 0.72 -5.22
N ALA A 213 -15.52 1.76 -5.99
CA ALA A 213 -15.43 3.15 -5.53
C ALA A 213 -16.30 3.42 -4.29
N GLU A 214 -17.49 2.82 -4.22
CA GLU A 214 -18.41 2.95 -3.07
C GLU A 214 -17.91 2.25 -1.82
N LYS A 215 -17.19 1.13 -1.96
CA LYS A 215 -16.66 0.35 -0.82
C LYS A 215 -15.32 0.86 -0.29
N ARG A 216 -14.69 1.83 -0.94
CA ARG A 216 -13.41 2.41 -0.48
C ARG A 216 -13.63 3.28 0.74
N TRP A 217 -13.24 2.75 1.91
CA TRP A 217 -13.40 3.40 3.21
C TRP A 217 -12.25 4.35 3.58
N ASN A 218 -11.06 4.15 3.00
CA ASN A 218 -9.81 4.69 3.53
C ASN A 218 -9.40 6.05 2.96
N TYR A 219 -10.36 6.84 2.49
CA TYR A 219 -10.13 8.15 1.88
C TYR A 219 -11.22 9.14 2.25
N GLY A 220 -10.84 10.40 2.40
CA GLY A 220 -11.78 11.49 2.65
C GLY A 220 -11.08 12.83 2.71
N TYR A 221 -11.78 13.82 3.23
CA TYR A 221 -11.26 15.15 3.49
C TYR A 221 -11.39 15.50 4.97
N PHE A 222 -10.32 16.04 5.53
CA PHE A 222 -10.33 16.71 6.83
C PHE A 222 -10.07 18.19 6.57
N GLU A 223 -11.00 19.03 7.00
CA GLU A 223 -11.12 20.42 6.53
C GLU A 223 -11.24 20.46 4.98
N ASP A 224 -10.22 20.95 4.30
CA ASP A 224 -10.04 21.04 2.84
C ASP A 224 -8.88 20.17 2.32
N THR A 225 -8.29 19.31 3.16
CA THR A 225 -7.14 18.48 2.81
C THR A 225 -7.53 17.03 2.64
N TYR A 226 -7.19 16.47 1.47
CA TYR A 226 -7.39 15.05 1.19
C TYR A 226 -6.51 14.21 2.11
N PHE A 227 -7.07 13.13 2.63
CA PHE A 227 -6.31 12.15 3.41
C PHE A 227 -6.56 10.74 2.93
N SER A 228 -5.57 9.88 3.21
CA SER A 228 -5.67 8.44 3.03
C SER A 228 -5.22 7.70 4.29
N VAL A 229 -5.75 6.50 4.51
CA VAL A 229 -5.38 5.64 5.64
C VAL A 229 -4.90 4.28 5.14
N HIS A 230 -3.84 3.76 5.75
CA HIS A 230 -3.20 2.52 5.35
C HIS A 230 -2.91 1.61 6.56
N PRO A 231 -3.59 0.46 6.68
CA PRO A 231 -3.29 -0.56 7.67
C PRO A 231 -1.89 -1.18 7.49
N ILE A 232 -1.14 -1.29 8.58
CA ILE A 232 0.22 -1.83 8.64
C ILE A 232 0.32 -2.91 9.73
N ARG A 233 1.06 -3.99 9.47
CA ARG A 233 1.30 -5.03 10.46
C ARG A 233 2.26 -4.58 11.57
N THR A 234 1.95 -4.95 12.80
CA THR A 234 2.87 -4.87 13.97
C THR A 234 4.05 -5.83 13.83
N ASP A 235 5.03 -5.78 14.74
CA ASP A 235 6.17 -6.72 14.70
C ASP A 235 5.70 -8.16 14.97
N GLU A 236 4.66 -8.30 15.79
CA GLU A 236 4.02 -9.54 16.21
C GLU A 236 3.18 -10.17 15.08
N GLU A 237 2.49 -9.36 14.28
CA GLU A 237 1.69 -9.83 13.14
C GLU A 237 2.54 -10.24 11.93
N ILE A 238 3.81 -9.81 11.86
CA ILE A 238 4.76 -10.27 10.83
C ILE A 238 5.32 -11.61 11.27
N THR A 239 4.66 -12.68 10.83
CA THR A 239 4.96 -14.06 11.24
C THR A 239 5.83 -14.83 10.24
N GLU A 240 5.85 -14.43 8.97
CA GLU A 240 6.68 -15.02 7.93
C GLU A 240 8.03 -14.29 7.81
N HIS A 241 9.11 -15.07 7.73
CA HIS A 241 10.46 -14.57 7.51
C HIS A 241 10.98 -14.90 6.11
N TYR A 242 11.98 -14.14 5.66
CA TYR A 242 12.61 -14.38 4.37
C TYR A 242 13.26 -15.75 4.30
N GLY A 243 12.77 -16.60 3.40
CA GLY A 243 13.22 -17.98 3.23
C GLY A 243 12.37 -19.02 3.97
N ASP A 244 11.39 -18.64 4.80
CA ASP A 244 10.44 -19.60 5.41
C ASP A 244 9.66 -20.36 4.33
N ASN A 245 9.33 -19.67 3.24
CA ASN A 245 8.72 -20.24 2.05
C ASN A 245 9.44 -19.78 0.78
N THR A 246 9.23 -20.53 -0.31
CA THR A 246 9.58 -20.14 -1.68
C THR A 246 8.36 -20.17 -2.56
N TYR A 247 8.31 -19.27 -3.54
CA TYR A 247 7.12 -18.98 -4.33
C TYR A 247 7.40 -19.28 -5.81
N HIS A 248 6.62 -20.20 -6.39
CA HIS A 248 6.84 -20.75 -7.72
C HIS A 248 5.64 -20.50 -8.62
N ARG A 249 5.73 -19.48 -9.47
CA ARG A 249 4.71 -19.16 -10.46
C ARG A 249 4.57 -20.29 -11.49
N LYS A 250 3.33 -20.69 -11.78
CA LYS A 250 3.02 -21.82 -12.66
C LYS A 250 2.39 -21.37 -13.97
N LYS A 251 1.19 -20.80 -13.90
CA LYS A 251 0.39 -20.43 -15.07
C LYS A 251 -0.64 -19.37 -14.67
N VAL A 252 -1.18 -18.66 -15.65
CA VAL A 252 -2.36 -17.83 -15.45
C VAL A 252 -3.58 -18.74 -15.29
N VAL A 253 -4.42 -18.45 -14.31
CA VAL A 253 -5.68 -19.15 -14.04
C VAL A 253 -6.81 -18.14 -13.88
N GLU A 254 -8.01 -18.58 -14.20
CA GLU A 254 -9.25 -17.85 -13.96
C GLU A 254 -10.24 -18.81 -13.31
N GLY A 255 -10.99 -18.33 -12.32
CA GLY A 255 -11.88 -19.17 -11.55
C GLY A 255 -12.84 -18.37 -10.66
N THR A 256 -13.70 -19.10 -9.97
CA THR A 256 -14.59 -18.53 -8.94
C THR A 256 -14.34 -19.19 -7.61
N ALA A 257 -14.50 -18.45 -6.53
CA ALA A 257 -14.44 -18.99 -5.18
C ALA A 257 -15.36 -18.21 -4.23
N THR A 258 -15.54 -18.74 -3.02
CA THR A 258 -16.21 -18.04 -1.93
C THR A 258 -15.17 -17.64 -0.90
N VAL A 259 -15.20 -16.38 -0.45
CA VAL A 259 -14.30 -15.89 0.59
C VAL A 259 -14.63 -16.55 1.93
N SER A 260 -13.68 -17.24 2.53
CA SER A 260 -13.82 -17.89 3.84
C SER A 260 -13.15 -17.10 4.97
N ASP A 261 -12.16 -16.25 4.66
CA ASP A 261 -11.49 -15.37 5.60
C ASP A 261 -10.96 -14.14 4.87
N ASN A 262 -11.25 -12.94 5.40
CA ASN A 262 -10.77 -11.66 4.87
C ASN A 262 -9.96 -10.84 5.89
N ARG A 263 -9.48 -11.46 6.98
CA ARG A 263 -8.77 -10.76 8.06
C ARG A 263 -7.56 -9.98 7.56
N ASP A 264 -6.77 -10.60 6.70
CA ASP A 264 -5.54 -10.02 6.15
C ASP A 264 -5.77 -9.19 4.87
N SER A 265 -7.04 -9.00 4.46
CA SER A 265 -7.40 -8.22 3.26
C SER A 265 -7.17 -6.72 3.40
N ILE A 266 -7.03 -6.23 4.64
CA ILE A 266 -6.82 -4.81 4.94
C ILE A 266 -5.38 -4.34 4.71
N TYR A 267 -4.44 -5.28 4.65
CA TYR A 267 -3.01 -4.99 4.48
C TYR A 267 -2.59 -5.04 3.01
N LEU A 268 -1.35 -4.63 2.74
CA LEU A 268 -0.66 -4.92 1.49
C LEU A 268 0.41 -6.01 1.69
N PRO A 269 0.41 -7.10 0.89
CA PRO A 269 -0.67 -7.49 -0.01
C PRO A 269 -1.95 -7.85 0.76
N ALA A 270 -3.10 -7.66 0.10
CA ALA A 270 -4.39 -8.09 0.60
C ALA A 270 -4.51 -9.60 0.43
N VAL A 271 -4.91 -10.33 1.47
CA VAL A 271 -5.05 -11.80 1.44
C VAL A 271 -6.50 -12.17 1.76
N TYR A 272 -7.11 -12.92 0.85
CA TYR A 272 -8.41 -13.57 1.05
C TYR A 272 -8.20 -15.08 1.04
N ARG A 273 -8.59 -15.79 2.11
CA ARG A 273 -8.72 -17.25 2.02
C ARG A 273 -10.03 -17.58 1.34
N VAL A 274 -10.00 -18.64 0.53
CA VAL A 274 -11.12 -18.98 -0.33
C VAL A 274 -11.42 -20.47 -0.33
N GLU A 275 -12.67 -20.80 -0.64
CA GLU A 275 -13.17 -22.16 -0.79
C GLU A 275 -13.88 -22.32 -2.15
N GLY A 276 -13.94 -23.56 -2.65
CA GLY A 276 -14.62 -23.87 -3.92
C GLY A 276 -13.82 -23.59 -5.19
N ALA A 277 -12.54 -23.18 -5.07
CA ALA A 277 -11.59 -23.15 -6.18
C ALA A 277 -10.63 -24.34 -6.10
N ASP A 278 -10.48 -25.06 -7.22
CA ASP A 278 -9.65 -26.26 -7.29
C ASP A 278 -8.19 -25.94 -6.96
N GLU A 279 -7.64 -26.67 -5.98
CA GLU A 279 -6.29 -26.53 -5.46
C GLU A 279 -5.85 -25.09 -5.14
N VAL A 280 -6.74 -24.15 -4.81
CA VAL A 280 -6.40 -22.76 -4.45
C VAL A 280 -6.94 -22.45 -3.06
N SER A 281 -6.04 -22.13 -2.12
CA SER A 281 -6.42 -21.80 -0.73
C SER A 281 -6.57 -20.30 -0.47
N GLU A 282 -5.92 -19.45 -1.28
CA GLU A 282 -5.95 -18.00 -1.08
C GLU A 282 -5.80 -17.24 -2.40
N VAL A 283 -6.46 -16.07 -2.47
CA VAL A 283 -6.28 -15.05 -3.51
C VAL A 283 -5.59 -13.85 -2.88
N VAL A 284 -4.45 -13.45 -3.44
CA VAL A 284 -3.55 -12.42 -2.87
C VAL A 284 -3.37 -11.28 -3.86
N SER A 285 -3.62 -10.04 -3.43
CA SER A 285 -3.49 -8.85 -4.27
C SER A 285 -2.38 -7.90 -3.79
N PHE A 286 -1.44 -7.59 -4.67
CA PHE A 286 -0.52 -6.44 -4.53
C PHE A 286 -1.07 -5.16 -5.16
N GLU A 287 -2.25 -5.24 -5.78
CA GLU A 287 -2.98 -4.07 -6.26
C GLU A 287 -3.89 -3.56 -5.14
N GLY A 288 -3.65 -2.33 -4.70
CA GLY A 288 -4.41 -1.69 -3.62
C GLY A 288 -5.89 -1.50 -3.94
N LEU A 289 -6.27 -1.60 -5.22
CA LEU A 289 -7.66 -1.58 -5.68
C LEU A 289 -8.52 -2.64 -4.99
N TYR A 290 -7.96 -3.83 -4.71
CA TYR A 290 -8.71 -4.99 -4.20
C TYR A 290 -8.60 -5.18 -2.68
N GLY A 291 -8.02 -4.23 -1.95
CA GLY A 291 -7.89 -4.31 -0.50
C GLY A 291 -9.20 -4.00 0.24
N SER A 292 -9.50 -4.74 1.30
CA SER A 292 -10.71 -4.57 2.15
C SER A 292 -12.06 -4.57 1.42
N LEU A 293 -12.18 -5.24 0.27
CA LEU A 293 -13.39 -5.16 -0.55
C LEU A 293 -14.38 -6.31 -0.31
N PHE A 294 -13.87 -7.54 -0.25
CA PHE A 294 -14.69 -8.74 -0.27
C PHE A 294 -14.90 -9.27 1.14
N GLU A 295 -16.16 -9.54 1.48
CA GLU A 295 -16.56 -10.03 2.80
C GLU A 295 -16.61 -11.55 2.85
N VAL A 296 -16.54 -12.12 4.05
CA VAL A 296 -16.74 -13.56 4.23
C VAL A 296 -18.13 -13.96 3.72
N GLY A 297 -18.18 -14.98 2.86
CA GLY A 297 -19.38 -15.41 2.16
C GLY A 297 -19.56 -14.80 0.77
N ASP A 298 -18.84 -13.73 0.41
CA ASP A 298 -18.88 -13.18 -0.94
C ASP A 298 -18.38 -14.22 -1.94
N ARG A 299 -19.11 -14.36 -3.05
CA ARG A 299 -18.68 -15.14 -4.20
C ARG A 299 -17.93 -14.21 -5.16
N ILE A 300 -16.70 -14.58 -5.48
CA ILE A 300 -15.80 -13.79 -6.31
C ILE A 300 -15.38 -14.56 -7.56
N GLN A 301 -15.16 -13.84 -8.65
CA GLN A 301 -14.41 -14.27 -9.82
C GLN A 301 -13.02 -13.64 -9.76
N PHE A 302 -11.99 -14.41 -10.08
CA PHE A 302 -10.62 -13.92 -10.14
C PHE A 302 -9.91 -14.39 -11.41
N LYS A 303 -8.93 -13.60 -11.84
CA LYS A 303 -7.93 -13.98 -12.84
C LYS A 303 -6.56 -13.54 -12.34
N GLY A 304 -5.58 -14.43 -12.35
CA GLY A 304 -4.23 -14.12 -11.84
C GLY A 304 -3.24 -15.26 -12.07
N ILE A 305 -2.05 -15.14 -11.48
CA ILE A 305 -1.00 -16.16 -11.59
C ILE A 305 -1.16 -17.19 -10.47
N LEU A 306 -1.37 -18.46 -10.83
CA LEU A 306 -1.26 -19.58 -9.88
C LEU A 306 0.19 -19.71 -9.43
N GLU A 307 0.39 -19.68 -8.12
CA GLU A 307 1.69 -19.77 -7.47
C GLU A 307 1.69 -20.89 -6.43
N GLU A 308 2.63 -21.82 -6.58
CA GLU A 308 2.87 -22.89 -5.63
C GLU A 308 3.84 -22.37 -4.56
N ILE A 309 3.40 -22.41 -3.30
CA ILE A 309 4.20 -22.06 -2.13
C ILE A 309 4.78 -23.36 -1.58
N LYS A 310 6.10 -23.41 -1.45
CA LYS A 310 6.85 -24.52 -0.82
C LYS A 310 7.55 -24.05 0.43
N GLY A 311 7.75 -24.92 1.41
CA GLY A 311 8.49 -24.62 2.63
C GLY A 311 7.65 -24.85 3.88
N ARG A 312 7.64 -23.88 4.79
CA ARG A 312 6.99 -23.98 6.09
C ARG A 312 5.46 -24.16 6.02
N THR A 313 4.81 -23.49 5.08
CA THR A 313 3.34 -23.53 4.92
C THR A 313 2.95 -23.82 3.47
N PRO A 314 3.15 -25.07 3.01
CA PRO A 314 2.96 -25.44 1.62
C PRO A 314 1.48 -25.34 1.23
N ARG A 315 1.21 -24.62 0.14
CA ARG A 315 -0.14 -24.39 -0.40
C ARG A 315 -0.05 -23.74 -1.77
N ASN A 316 -1.20 -23.53 -2.39
CA ASN A 316 -1.31 -22.84 -3.67
C ASN A 316 -2.14 -21.57 -3.51
N ARG A 317 -1.74 -20.51 -4.21
CA ARG A 317 -2.46 -19.24 -4.23
C ARG A 317 -2.60 -18.68 -5.63
N VAL A 318 -3.52 -17.73 -5.79
CA VAL A 318 -3.60 -16.89 -6.98
C VAL A 318 -3.12 -15.48 -6.67
N LEU A 319 -2.12 -15.02 -7.40
CA LEU A 319 -1.53 -13.70 -7.29
C LEU A 319 -2.18 -12.72 -8.29
N VAL A 320 -2.67 -11.60 -7.78
CA VAL A 320 -3.25 -10.47 -8.53
C VAL A 320 -2.38 -9.22 -8.34
N GLY A 321 -2.14 -8.46 -9.40
CA GLY A 321 -1.34 -7.23 -9.34
C GLY A 321 0.16 -7.42 -9.18
N GLY A 322 0.69 -8.63 -9.44
CA GLY A 322 2.12 -8.91 -9.49
C GLY A 322 2.72 -8.74 -10.89
N ALA A 323 4.02 -8.42 -11.00
CA ALA A 323 4.74 -8.32 -12.27
C ALA A 323 4.43 -9.52 -13.19
N GLY A 324 4.12 -9.29 -14.48
CA GLY A 324 3.70 -10.35 -15.41
C GLY A 324 2.22 -10.73 -15.34
N SER A 325 1.40 -9.97 -14.61
CA SER A 325 -0.05 -10.17 -14.50
C SER A 325 -0.84 -8.88 -14.82
N PRO A 326 -0.66 -8.25 -15.99
CA PRO A 326 -1.30 -6.97 -16.31
C PRO A 326 -2.83 -7.03 -16.36
N ASP A 327 -3.39 -8.17 -16.74
CA ASP A 327 -4.84 -8.35 -16.90
C ASP A 327 -5.49 -9.13 -15.74
N SER A 328 -4.88 -9.11 -14.55
CA SER A 328 -5.48 -9.76 -13.38
C SER A 328 -6.56 -8.91 -12.74
N TYR A 329 -7.56 -9.59 -12.17
CA TYR A 329 -8.65 -8.94 -11.47
C TYR A 329 -9.25 -9.84 -10.38
N ILE A 330 -10.00 -9.20 -9.49
CA ILE A 330 -10.94 -9.84 -8.57
C ILE A 330 -12.24 -9.04 -8.64
N LYS A 331 -13.39 -9.69 -8.81
CA LYS A 331 -14.70 -9.01 -8.83
C LYS A 331 -15.78 -9.91 -8.25
N TRP A 332 -16.91 -9.32 -7.88
CA TRP A 332 -18.10 -10.09 -7.49
C TRP A 332 -18.65 -10.89 -8.67
N VAL A 333 -19.30 -12.02 -8.36
CA VAL A 333 -20.03 -12.84 -9.33
C VAL A 333 -21.45 -12.34 -9.51
#